data_AF-W2QN61-F1
#
_entry.id   AF-W2QN61-F1
#
_cell.length_a   1.000
_cell.length_b   1.000
_cell.length_c   1.000
_cell.angle_alpha   90.00
_cell.angle_beta   90.00
_cell.angle_gamma   90.00
#
_symmetry.space_group_name_H-M   'P 1'
#
loop_
_entity.id
_entity.type
_entity.pdbx_description
1 polymer ?
#
loop_
_entity_poly.entity_id
_entity_poly.type
_entity_poly.pdbx_seq_one_letter_code
_entity_poly.pdbx_strand_id
1 'polypeptide(L)'
;MWSFLSGRSNSTLHSIDFPLQALQDAISTGNESNVWKVLRQQRIRNELIHSTTTHKVPRDAQQQKCNVFTCVQAAVQENLPRVVLAMYRFNQDDVRLATWYALYRLKSDQKVKLSRDLIALAQTQRRLWLWDRIGALVLLRHRQVTPRRASQRQVYAVHPVALTPVEAFKIILSFIDLHESREARLLKFLIEARQCPICSRLCIPGHCKAGRLRKMERRVSKRP
;
A
#
# COMPACT_ATOMS: atom_id res chain seq x y z
N MET A 1 38.57 24.77 36.15
CA MET A 1 37.49 23.85 36.56
C MET A 1 36.44 23.84 35.47
N TRP A 2 35.88 22.67 35.20
CA TRP A 2 35.41 22.22 33.88
C TRP A 2 34.10 22.86 33.39
N SER A 3 34.02 22.98 32.07
CA SER A 3 32.97 23.56 31.25
C SER A 3 31.65 22.78 31.33
N PHE A 4 30.54 23.49 31.56
CA PHE A 4 29.18 22.97 31.34
C PHE A 4 28.88 22.92 29.84
N LEU A 5 29.15 21.78 29.20
CA LEU A 5 28.53 21.41 27.93
C LEU A 5 27.24 20.64 28.25
N SER A 6 26.10 21.34 28.27
CA SER A 6 24.80 20.69 28.20
C SER A 6 24.70 19.97 26.85
N GLY A 7 24.75 18.64 26.90
CA GLY A 7 24.66 17.76 25.75
C GLY A 7 23.35 17.96 24.98
N ARG A 8 23.46 18.60 23.81
CA ARG A 8 22.52 18.41 22.70
C ARG A 8 22.65 16.96 22.25
N SER A 9 21.72 16.12 22.67
CA SER A 9 21.59 14.74 22.22
C SER A 9 21.26 14.68 20.72
N ASN A 10 22.26 14.33 19.93
CA ASN A 10 22.33 13.57 18.66
C ASN A 10 21.05 13.13 17.89
N SER A 11 19.98 13.92 17.87
CA SER A 11 18.74 13.63 17.11
C SER A 11 18.79 14.10 15.65
N THR A 12 19.81 14.86 15.25
CA THR A 12 19.91 15.48 13.92
C THR A 12 20.60 14.61 12.87
N LEU A 13 21.31 13.54 13.25
CA LEU A 13 22.11 12.73 12.31
C LEU A 13 21.32 11.60 11.62
N HIS A 14 20.25 11.07 12.23
CA HIS A 14 19.39 10.06 11.58
C HIS A 14 18.42 10.64 10.54
N SER A 15 18.19 11.95 10.55
CA SER A 15 17.23 12.65 9.69
C SER A 15 17.64 12.73 8.22
N ILE A 16 18.92 12.48 7.89
CA ILE A 16 19.43 12.76 6.55
C ILE A 16 19.11 11.62 5.58
N ASP A 17 19.25 10.35 5.97
CA ASP A 17 19.11 9.28 4.97
C ASP A 17 17.66 8.85 4.71
N PHE A 18 16.76 9.14 5.66
CA PHE A 18 15.36 8.69 5.63
C PHE A 18 14.39 9.85 5.89
N PRO A 19 14.17 10.75 4.91
CA PRO A 19 13.34 11.94 5.11
C PRO A 19 11.90 11.60 5.55
N LEU A 20 11.33 10.50 5.04
CA LEU A 20 9.97 10.08 5.41
C LEU A 20 9.86 9.57 6.84
N GLN A 21 10.97 9.23 7.51
CA GLN A 21 10.95 8.91 8.93
C GLN A 21 10.50 10.13 9.75
N ALA A 22 11.06 11.32 9.46
CA ALA A 22 10.65 12.56 10.12
C ALA A 22 9.15 12.87 9.91
N LEU A 23 8.62 12.55 8.73
CA LEU A 23 7.18 12.70 8.45
C LEU A 23 6.35 11.69 9.25
N GLN A 24 6.76 10.42 9.28
CA GLN A 24 6.05 9.38 10.04
C GLN A 24 6.07 9.67 11.55
N ASP A 25 7.19 10.13 12.08
CA ASP A 25 7.33 10.53 13.49
C ASP A 25 6.40 11.71 13.81
N ALA A 26 6.35 12.73 12.95
CA ALA A 26 5.45 13.86 13.11
C ALA A 26 3.97 13.43 13.07
N ILE A 27 3.60 12.52 12.16
CA ILE A 27 2.24 11.97 12.06
C ILE A 27 1.87 11.23 13.35
N SER A 28 2.78 10.42 13.88
CA SER A 28 2.56 9.63 15.10
C SER A 28 2.35 10.49 16.36
N THR A 29 2.63 11.80 16.31
CA THR A 29 2.29 12.73 17.40
C THR A 29 0.82 13.15 17.42
N GLY A 30 0.05 12.88 16.35
CA GLY A 30 -1.34 13.32 16.19
C GLY A 30 -1.50 14.84 16.00
N ASN A 31 -0.43 15.63 16.07
CA ASN A 31 -0.48 17.09 15.93
C ASN A 31 -0.39 17.51 14.45
N GLU A 32 -1.55 17.77 13.82
CA GLU A 32 -1.62 18.19 12.41
C GLU A 32 -0.71 19.39 12.09
N SER A 33 -0.59 20.38 12.98
CA SER A 33 0.25 21.57 12.75
C SER A 33 1.73 21.20 12.56
N ASN A 34 2.22 20.24 13.35
CA ASN A 34 3.58 19.74 13.21
C ASN A 34 3.77 18.99 11.89
N VAL A 35 2.81 18.14 11.53
CA VAL A 35 2.81 17.41 10.25
C VAL A 35 2.85 18.38 9.06
N TRP A 36 2.06 19.45 9.11
CA TRP A 36 2.06 20.48 8.07
C TRP A 36 3.41 21.21 7.95
N LYS A 37 4.10 21.47 9.06
CA LYS A 37 5.46 22.05 9.03
C LYS A 37 6.44 21.11 8.32
N VAL A 38 6.39 19.80 8.59
CA VAL A 38 7.24 18.81 7.92
C VAL A 38 6.89 18.66 6.45
N LEU A 39 5.60 18.58 6.10
CA LEU A 39 5.13 18.50 4.71
C LEU A 39 5.47 19.75 3.86
N ARG A 40 5.76 20.90 4.48
CA ARG A 40 6.22 22.10 3.77
C ARG A 40 7.67 22.01 3.31
N GLN A 41 8.48 21.14 3.93
CA GLN A 41 9.87 20.98 3.56
C GLN A 41 10.00 20.36 2.16
N GLN A 42 10.73 21.04 1.28
CA GLN A 42 10.87 20.61 -0.13
C GLN A 42 11.42 19.18 -0.25
N ARG A 43 12.36 18.81 0.65
CA ARG A 43 12.94 17.48 0.69
C ARG A 43 11.90 16.38 0.93
N ILE A 44 10.96 16.61 1.85
CA ILE A 44 9.89 15.66 2.16
C ILE A 44 8.95 15.51 0.97
N ARG A 45 8.59 16.62 0.32
CA ARG A 45 7.74 16.61 -0.89
C ARG A 45 8.40 15.83 -2.02
N ASN A 46 9.67 16.12 -2.31
CA ASN A 46 10.43 15.42 -3.33
C ASN A 46 10.51 13.93 -3.02
N GLU A 47 10.78 13.56 -1.77
CA GLU A 47 10.83 12.16 -1.35
C GLU A 47 9.47 11.47 -1.49
N LEU A 48 8.36 12.13 -1.14
CA LEU A 48 7.00 11.60 -1.32
C LEU A 48 6.66 11.34 -2.80
N ILE A 49 7.04 12.26 -3.70
CA ILE A 49 6.80 12.12 -5.15
C ILE A 49 7.47 10.85 -5.69
N HIS A 50 8.68 10.53 -5.24
CA HIS A 50 9.45 9.39 -5.73
C HIS A 50 9.31 8.13 -4.86
N SER A 51 8.58 8.20 -3.74
CA SER A 51 8.46 7.08 -2.80
C SER A 51 7.51 6.01 -3.33
N THR A 52 8.04 4.81 -3.54
CA THR A 52 7.28 3.63 -3.96
C THR A 52 7.22 2.55 -2.87
N THR A 53 6.48 1.47 -3.12
CA THR A 53 6.43 0.27 -2.27
C THR A 53 7.81 -0.29 -1.90
N THR A 54 8.82 -0.17 -2.76
CA THR A 54 10.17 -0.73 -2.58
C THR A 54 11.23 0.31 -2.22
N HIS A 55 10.86 1.59 -2.10
CA HIS A 55 11.81 2.68 -1.87
C HIS A 55 12.63 2.48 -0.58
N LYS A 56 13.95 2.63 -0.71
CA LYS A 56 14.96 2.62 0.36
C LYS A 56 14.73 1.54 1.43
N VAL A 57 14.81 0.27 1.03
CA VAL A 57 14.89 -0.83 1.99
C VAL A 57 16.16 -0.65 2.82
N PRO A 58 16.05 -0.45 4.15
CA PRO A 58 17.23 -0.31 4.99
C PRO A 58 18.10 -1.57 4.91
N ARG A 59 19.42 -1.38 4.88
CA ARG A 59 20.37 -2.51 4.91
C ARG A 59 20.36 -3.21 6.26
N ASP A 60 20.14 -2.45 7.33
CA ASP A 60 19.96 -2.99 8.67
C ASP A 60 18.54 -3.56 8.83
N ALA A 61 18.45 -4.82 9.25
CA ALA A 61 17.19 -5.49 9.54
C ALA A 61 16.46 -4.89 10.75
N GLN A 62 17.16 -4.15 11.62
CA GLN A 62 16.56 -3.48 12.77
C GLN A 62 15.96 -2.10 12.41
N GLN A 63 16.39 -1.50 11.30
CA GLN A 63 15.90 -0.19 10.92
C GLN A 63 14.52 -0.28 10.24
N GLN A 64 13.58 0.54 10.71
CA GLN A 64 12.23 0.56 10.17
C GLN A 64 12.22 1.20 8.78
N LYS A 65 11.68 0.48 7.79
CA LYS A 65 11.47 1.04 6.45
C LYS A 65 10.43 2.14 6.54
N CYS A 66 10.83 3.35 6.16
CA CYS A 66 9.94 4.50 6.11
C CYS A 66 9.68 4.82 4.63
N ASN A 67 8.44 4.64 4.20
CA ASN A 67 7.99 4.96 2.85
C ASN A 67 6.58 5.57 2.89
N VAL A 68 6.04 5.92 1.73
CA VAL A 68 4.68 6.48 1.63
C VAL A 68 3.63 5.56 2.26
N PHE A 69 3.80 4.23 2.20
CA PHE A 69 2.88 3.27 2.80
C PHE A 69 2.87 3.34 4.31
N THR A 70 4.04 3.43 4.96
CA THR A 70 4.10 3.54 6.42
C THR A 70 3.60 4.89 6.91
N CYS A 71 3.88 5.98 6.16
CA CYS A 71 3.34 7.32 6.47
C CYS A 71 1.81 7.36 6.35
N VAL A 72 1.25 6.81 5.27
CA VAL A 72 -0.20 6.69 5.06
C VAL A 72 -0.82 5.81 6.14
N GLN A 73 -0.23 4.67 6.46
CA GLN A 73 -0.72 3.79 7.51
C GLN A 73 -0.80 4.53 8.85
N ALA A 74 0.27 5.25 9.24
CA ALA A 74 0.28 6.05 10.46
C ALA A 74 -0.81 7.14 10.43
N ALA A 75 -0.97 7.87 9.31
CA ALA A 75 -1.96 8.94 9.21
C ALA A 75 -3.41 8.41 9.27
N VAL A 76 -3.65 7.22 8.74
CA VAL A 76 -4.96 6.56 8.83
C VAL A 76 -5.22 6.09 10.26
N GLN A 77 -4.21 5.54 10.95
CA GLN A 77 -4.32 5.12 12.35
C GLN A 77 -4.63 6.30 13.29
N GLU A 78 -3.97 7.44 13.08
CA GLU A 78 -4.21 8.69 13.80
C GLU A 78 -5.45 9.45 13.31
N ASN A 79 -6.20 8.89 12.34
CA ASN A 79 -7.39 9.49 11.73
C ASN A 79 -7.17 10.94 11.25
N LEU A 80 -6.09 11.17 10.50
CA LEU A 80 -5.69 12.46 9.92
C LEU A 80 -5.97 12.50 8.40
N PRO A 81 -7.25 12.55 7.96
CA PRO A 81 -7.58 12.45 6.54
C PRO A 81 -7.00 13.58 5.69
N ARG A 82 -6.87 14.79 6.25
CA ARG A 82 -6.29 15.95 5.56
C ARG A 82 -4.83 15.73 5.21
N VAL A 83 -4.08 15.05 6.07
CA VAL A 83 -2.69 14.69 5.83
C VAL A 83 -2.60 13.65 4.70
N VAL A 84 -3.45 12.63 4.71
CA VAL A 84 -3.52 11.64 3.61
C VAL A 84 -3.83 12.31 2.28
N LEU A 85 -4.81 13.21 2.25
CA LEU A 85 -5.16 13.98 1.04
C LEU A 85 -4.02 14.91 0.60
N ALA A 86 -3.25 15.46 1.53
CA ALA A 86 -2.07 16.25 1.20
C ALA A 86 -0.98 15.39 0.54
N MET A 87 -0.70 14.19 1.09
CA MET A 87 0.23 13.24 0.47
C MET A 87 -0.25 12.78 -0.90
N TYR A 88 -1.56 12.56 -1.06
CA TYR A 88 -2.18 12.16 -2.33
C TYR A 88 -1.89 13.15 -3.46
N ARG A 89 -1.79 14.46 -3.17
CA ARG A 89 -1.43 15.48 -4.16
C ARG A 89 -0.01 15.30 -4.71
N PHE A 90 0.89 14.66 -3.97
CA PHE A 90 2.28 14.43 -4.37
C PHE A 90 2.50 13.07 -5.02
N ASN A 91 1.80 12.03 -4.54
CA ASN A 91 1.89 10.69 -5.09
C ASN A 91 0.51 10.03 -5.07
N GLN A 92 -0.24 10.18 -6.17
CA GLN A 92 -1.63 9.75 -6.22
C GLN A 92 -1.76 8.23 -6.15
N ASP A 93 -0.96 7.51 -6.93
CA ASP A 93 -1.13 6.07 -7.11
C ASP A 93 -0.72 5.29 -5.86
N ASP A 94 0.47 5.56 -5.31
CA ASP A 94 0.93 4.85 -4.11
C ASP A 94 0.12 5.25 -2.87
N VAL A 95 -0.28 6.53 -2.71
CA VAL A 95 -1.11 6.94 -1.56
C VAL A 95 -2.49 6.31 -1.63
N ARG A 96 -3.08 6.23 -2.82
CA ARG A 96 -4.39 5.59 -3.02
C ARG A 96 -4.32 4.10 -2.71
N LEU A 97 -3.30 3.42 -3.21
CA LEU A 97 -3.03 2.01 -2.91
C LEU A 97 -2.73 1.76 -1.42
N ALA A 98 -1.90 2.60 -0.81
CA ALA A 98 -1.56 2.55 0.61
C ALA A 98 -2.79 2.78 1.50
N THR A 99 -3.66 3.72 1.14
CA THR A 99 -4.89 4.01 1.88
C THR A 99 -5.83 2.81 1.83
N TRP A 100 -6.04 2.21 0.65
CA TRP A 100 -6.82 0.98 0.53
C TRP A 100 -6.27 -0.13 1.44
N TYR A 101 -4.96 -0.36 1.39
CA TYR A 101 -4.32 -1.41 2.19
C TYR A 101 -4.40 -1.13 3.70
N ALA A 102 -4.20 0.12 4.13
CA ALA A 102 -4.32 0.52 5.52
C ALA A 102 -5.75 0.28 6.05
N LEU A 103 -6.78 0.65 5.27
CA LEU A 103 -8.17 0.40 5.63
C LEU A 103 -8.53 -1.09 5.64
N TYR A 104 -8.00 -1.87 4.69
CA TYR A 104 -8.17 -3.33 4.68
C TYR A 104 -7.64 -3.96 5.97
N ARG A 105 -6.47 -3.52 6.46
CA ARG A 105 -5.91 -3.97 7.74
C ARG A 105 -6.70 -3.51 8.96
N LEU A 106 -7.19 -2.27 8.96
CA LEU A 106 -7.98 -1.77 10.09
C LEU A 106 -9.31 -2.51 10.25
N LYS A 107 -9.95 -2.90 9.13
CA LYS A 107 -11.18 -3.70 9.16
C LYS A 107 -11.01 -5.06 9.83
N SER A 108 -9.81 -5.67 9.80
CA SER A 108 -9.59 -6.92 10.52
C SER A 108 -9.44 -6.73 12.02
N ASP A 109 -9.00 -5.54 12.45
CA ASP A 109 -8.49 -5.35 13.80
C ASP A 109 -9.42 -4.51 14.70
N GLN A 110 -10.20 -3.53 14.19
CA GLN A 110 -10.99 -2.63 15.05
C GLN A 110 -12.23 -1.98 14.36
N LYS A 111 -13.26 -1.62 15.17
CA LYS A 111 -14.41 -0.77 14.77
C LYS A 111 -14.07 0.74 14.89
N VAL A 112 -13.07 1.22 14.15
CA VAL A 112 -12.73 2.65 14.14
C VAL A 112 -13.69 3.42 13.22
N LYS A 113 -14.18 4.58 13.69
CA LYS A 113 -14.98 5.50 12.86
C LYS A 113 -14.06 6.23 11.88
N LEU A 114 -14.00 5.73 10.65
CA LEU A 114 -13.14 6.27 9.59
C LEU A 114 -13.78 7.47 8.89
N SER A 115 -12.95 8.41 8.45
CA SER A 115 -13.38 9.52 7.59
C SER A 115 -13.93 9.01 6.24
N ARG A 116 -15.02 9.65 5.76
CA ARG A 116 -15.63 9.35 4.46
C ARG A 116 -14.66 9.57 3.30
N ASP A 117 -13.75 10.55 3.42
CA ASP A 117 -12.78 10.86 2.36
C ASP A 117 -11.80 9.71 2.15
N LEU A 118 -11.33 9.09 3.23
CA LEU A 118 -10.43 7.93 3.17
C LEU A 118 -11.13 6.72 2.55
N ILE A 119 -12.40 6.51 2.90
CA ILE A 119 -13.22 5.45 2.33
C ILE A 119 -13.41 5.68 0.81
N ALA A 120 -13.73 6.90 0.40
CA ALA A 120 -13.90 7.25 -1.01
C ALA A 120 -12.60 7.05 -1.82
N LEU A 121 -11.45 7.40 -1.22
CA LEU A 121 -10.13 7.22 -1.83
C LEU A 121 -9.81 5.73 -2.02
N ALA A 122 -10.04 4.90 -1.00
CA ALA A 122 -9.86 3.45 -1.09
C ALA A 122 -10.84 2.78 -2.08
N GLN A 123 -12.09 3.24 -2.14
CA GLN A 123 -13.06 2.77 -3.13
C GLN A 123 -12.63 3.11 -4.55
N THR A 124 -11.99 4.27 -4.76
CA THR A 124 -11.43 4.65 -6.06
C THR A 124 -10.33 3.69 -6.49
N GLN A 125 -9.44 3.27 -5.57
CA GLN A 125 -8.47 2.21 -5.86
C GLN A 125 -9.16 0.94 -6.34
N ARG A 126 -10.23 0.53 -5.62
CA ARG A 126 -10.94 -0.71 -5.92
C ARG A 126 -11.59 -0.67 -7.30
N ARG A 127 -12.22 0.46 -7.65
CA ARG A 127 -12.84 0.66 -8.97
C ARG A 127 -11.82 0.59 -10.10
N LEU A 128 -10.68 1.27 -9.96
CA LEU A 128 -9.61 1.24 -10.97
C LEU A 128 -9.08 -0.18 -11.16
N TRP A 129 -8.80 -0.86 -10.05
CA TRP A 129 -8.29 -2.23 -10.13
C TRP A 129 -9.30 -3.21 -10.73
N LEU A 130 -10.59 -3.09 -10.39
CA LEU A 130 -11.64 -3.88 -11.05
C LEU A 130 -11.68 -3.56 -12.55
N TRP A 131 -11.64 -2.28 -12.91
CA TRP A 131 -11.66 -1.85 -14.31
C TRP A 131 -10.50 -2.44 -15.12
N ASP A 132 -9.29 -2.50 -14.58
CA ASP A 132 -8.14 -3.12 -15.26
C ASP A 132 -8.35 -4.61 -15.56
N ARG A 133 -9.21 -5.30 -14.80
CA ARG A 133 -9.49 -6.73 -14.95
C ARG A 133 -10.69 -7.01 -15.84
N ILE A 134 -11.78 -6.26 -15.66
CA ILE A 134 -13.06 -6.54 -16.31
C ILE A 134 -13.43 -5.52 -17.39
N GLY A 135 -12.70 -4.41 -17.51
CA GLY A 135 -13.02 -3.30 -18.41
C GLY A 135 -13.14 -3.75 -19.86
N ALA A 136 -12.21 -4.59 -20.33
CA ALA A 136 -12.29 -5.17 -21.67
C ALA A 136 -13.56 -5.99 -21.89
N LEU A 137 -13.98 -6.80 -20.91
CA LEU A 137 -15.20 -7.61 -20.99
C LEU A 137 -16.47 -6.73 -20.99
N VAL A 138 -16.47 -5.68 -20.17
CA VAL A 138 -17.56 -4.69 -20.11
C VAL A 138 -17.69 -3.92 -21.44
N LEU A 139 -16.56 -3.49 -22.01
CA LEU A 139 -16.54 -2.82 -23.31
C LEU A 139 -16.99 -3.73 -24.45
N LEU A 140 -16.55 -4.99 -24.47
CA LEU A 140 -16.98 -5.99 -25.44
C LEU A 140 -18.50 -6.22 -25.39
N ARG A 141 -19.08 -6.23 -24.19
CA ARG A 141 -20.53 -6.33 -23.99
C ARG A 141 -21.27 -5.11 -24.54
N HIS A 142 -20.79 -3.90 -24.28
CA HIS A 142 -21.46 -2.67 -24.72
C HIS A 142 -21.33 -2.36 -26.22
N ARG A 143 -20.30 -2.90 -26.89
CA ARG A 143 -20.04 -2.65 -28.32
C ARG A 143 -21.19 -3.09 -29.25
N GLN A 144 -22.10 -3.94 -28.81
CA GLN A 144 -23.20 -4.47 -29.63
C GLN A 144 -24.55 -3.76 -29.46
N VAL A 145 -24.64 -2.73 -28.61
CA VAL A 145 -25.90 -2.03 -28.31
C VAL A 145 -26.18 -0.85 -29.28
N THR A 146 -25.28 -0.54 -30.21
CA THR A 146 -25.57 0.44 -31.29
C THR A 146 -26.12 -0.28 -32.53
N PRO A 147 -27.44 -0.19 -32.82
CA PRO A 147 -28.01 -0.76 -34.03
C PRO A 147 -27.67 0.16 -35.20
N ARG A 148 -26.49 0.00 -35.79
CA ARG A 148 -26.19 0.64 -37.08
C ARG A 148 -26.78 -0.25 -38.17
N ARG A 149 -27.94 0.18 -38.69
CA ARG A 149 -28.68 -0.36 -39.87
C ARG A 149 -27.87 -1.42 -40.64
N ALA A 150 -28.14 -2.69 -40.36
CA ALA A 150 -27.42 -3.80 -40.98
C ALA A 150 -27.93 -4.04 -42.40
N SER A 151 -27.07 -3.78 -43.39
CA SER A 151 -27.08 -4.54 -44.64
C SER A 151 -26.78 -6.01 -44.32
N GLN A 152 -27.62 -6.93 -44.81
CA GLN A 152 -27.71 -8.37 -44.54
C GLN A 152 -26.41 -9.23 -44.70
N ARG A 153 -25.24 -8.65 -44.93
CA ARG A 153 -23.97 -9.38 -45.16
C ARG A 153 -22.93 -9.27 -44.06
N GLN A 154 -23.27 -8.65 -42.92
CA GLN A 154 -22.37 -8.54 -41.78
C GLN A 154 -22.80 -9.43 -40.61
N VAL A 155 -22.92 -10.73 -40.85
CA VAL A 155 -22.95 -11.76 -39.79
C VAL A 155 -21.51 -11.97 -39.31
N TYR A 156 -20.86 -10.90 -38.83
CA TYR A 156 -19.49 -10.97 -38.32
C TYR A 156 -19.53 -11.38 -36.86
N ALA A 157 -18.97 -12.57 -36.59
CA ALA A 157 -18.46 -13.08 -35.31
C ALA A 157 -18.85 -12.24 -34.08
N VAL A 158 -20.07 -12.47 -33.61
CA VAL A 158 -20.58 -11.86 -32.39
C VAL A 158 -19.81 -12.49 -31.22
N HIS A 159 -19.02 -11.68 -30.50
CA HIS A 159 -18.20 -12.18 -29.39
C HIS A 159 -19.10 -12.84 -28.32
N PRO A 160 -18.84 -14.09 -27.87
CA PRO A 160 -19.74 -14.82 -26.98
C PRO A 160 -20.11 -14.07 -25.68
N VAL A 161 -19.17 -13.29 -25.14
CA VAL A 161 -19.39 -12.46 -23.94
C VAL A 161 -20.47 -11.40 -24.14
N ALA A 162 -20.63 -10.88 -25.36
CA ALA A 162 -21.64 -9.87 -25.66
C ALA A 162 -23.05 -10.44 -25.77
N LEU A 163 -23.17 -11.71 -26.17
CA LEU A 163 -24.43 -12.46 -26.20
C LEU A 163 -24.81 -13.08 -24.85
N THR A 164 -23.90 -13.02 -23.87
CA THR A 164 -24.11 -13.67 -22.58
C THR A 164 -25.26 -12.97 -21.82
N PRO A 165 -26.27 -13.71 -21.31
CA PRO A 165 -27.32 -13.15 -20.46
C PRO A 165 -26.74 -12.35 -19.30
N VAL A 166 -27.45 -11.30 -18.85
CA VAL A 166 -26.97 -10.41 -17.76
C VAL A 166 -26.57 -11.21 -16.52
N GLU A 167 -27.34 -12.24 -16.19
CA GLU A 167 -27.14 -13.06 -15.00
C GLU A 167 -25.92 -13.97 -15.13
N ALA A 168 -25.73 -14.58 -16.30
CA ALA A 168 -24.52 -15.34 -16.60
C ALA A 168 -23.27 -14.43 -16.63
N PHE A 169 -23.41 -13.19 -17.12
CA PHE A 169 -22.31 -12.23 -17.11
C PHE A 169 -21.95 -11.77 -15.71
N LYS A 170 -22.93 -11.53 -14.83
CA LYS A 170 -22.69 -11.27 -13.39
C LYS A 170 -21.94 -12.43 -12.73
N ILE A 171 -22.32 -13.67 -13.05
CA ILE A 171 -21.60 -14.86 -12.56
C ILE A 171 -20.15 -14.86 -13.07
N ILE A 172 -19.91 -14.63 -14.37
CA ILE A 172 -18.55 -14.51 -14.92
C ILE A 172 -17.75 -13.43 -14.21
N LEU A 173 -18.33 -12.25 -14.00
CA LEU A 173 -17.67 -11.16 -13.27
C LEU A 173 -17.37 -11.53 -11.80
N SER A 174 -18.22 -12.34 -11.15
CA SER A 174 -18.01 -12.78 -9.77
C SER A 174 -16.79 -13.71 -9.62
N PHE A 175 -16.46 -14.51 -10.65
CA PHE A 175 -15.24 -15.31 -10.67
C PHE A 175 -13.97 -14.47 -10.91
N ILE A 176 -14.13 -13.29 -11.53
CA ILE A 176 -13.03 -12.33 -11.76
C ILE A 176 -12.81 -11.45 -10.53
N ASP A 177 -13.68 -11.53 -9.51
CA ASP A 177 -13.47 -10.84 -8.25
C ASP A 177 -12.28 -11.47 -7.51
N LEU A 178 -11.11 -10.88 -7.76
CA LEU A 178 -9.84 -11.27 -7.19
C LEU A 178 -9.93 -11.12 -5.67
N HIS A 179 -9.74 -12.23 -4.95
CA HIS A 179 -9.72 -12.24 -3.50
C HIS A 179 -8.84 -11.09 -2.97
N GLU A 180 -9.45 -10.11 -2.31
CA GLU A 180 -8.78 -8.96 -1.69
C GLU A 180 -7.62 -9.41 -0.78
N SER A 181 -7.77 -10.60 -0.18
CA SER A 181 -6.76 -11.26 0.63
C SER A 181 -5.49 -11.65 -0.13
N ARG A 182 -5.56 -11.94 -1.43
CA ARG A 182 -4.37 -12.22 -2.26
C ARG A 182 -3.56 -10.95 -2.48
N GLU A 183 -4.20 -9.86 -2.88
CA GLU A 183 -3.50 -8.58 -3.08
C GLU A 183 -2.96 -8.02 -1.78
N ALA A 184 -3.75 -8.07 -0.69
CA ALA A 184 -3.28 -7.67 0.61
C ALA A 184 -2.04 -8.46 1.04
N ARG A 185 -1.95 -9.77 0.71
CA ARG A 185 -0.74 -10.58 0.96
C ARG A 185 0.45 -10.13 0.11
N LEU A 186 0.24 -9.80 -1.17
CA LEU A 186 1.29 -9.28 -2.05
C LEU A 186 1.82 -7.93 -1.57
N LEU A 187 0.93 -6.98 -1.27
CA LEU A 187 1.31 -5.68 -0.71
C LEU A 187 2.01 -5.83 0.64
N LYS A 188 1.50 -6.69 1.53
CA LYS A 188 2.17 -7.00 2.80
C LYS A 188 3.61 -7.43 2.56
N PHE A 189 3.82 -8.33 1.60
CA PHE A 189 5.16 -8.77 1.24
C PHE A 189 6.01 -7.61 0.71
N LEU A 190 5.53 -6.81 -0.24
CA LEU A 190 6.31 -5.69 -0.81
C LEU A 190 6.67 -4.61 0.22
N ILE A 191 5.77 -4.34 1.17
CA ILE A 191 5.98 -3.34 2.22
C ILE A 191 6.93 -3.89 3.30
N GLU A 192 6.69 -5.11 3.78
CA GLU A 192 7.37 -5.66 4.97
C GLU A 192 8.60 -6.51 4.66
N ALA A 193 8.75 -7.05 3.45
CA ALA A 193 9.87 -7.92 3.13
C ALA A 193 11.21 -7.18 3.23
N ARG A 194 12.20 -7.86 3.79
CA ARG A 194 13.59 -7.42 3.97
C ARG A 194 14.53 -8.50 3.49
N GLN A 195 15.75 -8.13 3.11
CA GLN A 195 16.78 -9.11 2.84
C GLN A 195 17.12 -9.84 4.14
N CYS A 196 16.98 -11.16 4.16
CA CYS A 196 17.25 -11.95 5.34
C CYS A 196 18.76 -12.20 5.46
N PRO A 197 19.40 -11.89 6.61
CA PRO A 197 20.84 -12.14 6.78
C PRO A 197 21.19 -13.64 6.83
N ILE A 198 20.20 -14.52 7.00
CA ILE A 198 20.40 -15.96 7.15
C ILE A 198 20.38 -16.69 5.79
N CYS A 199 19.46 -16.31 4.90
CA CYS A 199 19.26 -16.99 3.62
C CYS A 199 19.47 -16.08 2.39
N SER A 200 19.83 -14.82 2.60
CA SER A 200 20.05 -13.81 1.55
C SER A 200 18.83 -13.51 0.65
N ARG A 201 17.66 -14.08 0.94
CA ARG A 201 16.39 -13.87 0.22
C ARG A 201 15.52 -12.82 0.89
N LEU A 202 14.62 -12.20 0.12
CA LEU A 202 13.57 -11.34 0.66
C LEU A 202 12.57 -12.15 1.51
N CYS A 203 12.44 -11.81 2.78
CA CYS A 203 11.55 -12.45 3.74
C CYS A 203 10.86 -11.40 4.59
N ILE A 204 9.63 -11.67 5.03
CA ILE A 204 9.01 -10.90 6.11
C ILE A 204 9.77 -11.24 7.41
N PRO A 205 10.21 -10.23 8.20
CA PRO A 205 10.85 -10.44 9.49
C PRO A 205 10.08 -11.44 10.36
N GLY A 206 10.79 -12.37 11.00
CA GLY A 206 10.19 -13.44 11.83
C GLY A 206 9.62 -14.65 11.05
N HIS A 207 9.39 -14.54 9.74
CA HIS A 207 8.79 -15.62 8.94
C HIS A 207 9.77 -16.40 8.05
N CYS A 208 11.08 -16.09 8.10
CA CYS A 208 12.09 -16.81 7.32
C CYS A 208 12.13 -18.32 7.68
N LYS A 209 11.99 -19.20 6.67
CA LYS A 209 12.06 -20.66 6.84
C LYS A 209 13.45 -21.10 7.32
N ALA A 210 14.52 -20.57 6.73
CA ALA A 210 15.90 -20.89 7.13
C ALA A 210 16.21 -20.45 8.57
N GLY A 211 15.67 -19.30 8.99
CA GLY A 211 15.79 -18.84 10.37
C GLY A 211 15.02 -19.71 11.36
N ARG A 212 13.86 -20.25 10.97
CA ARG A 212 13.09 -21.20 11.78
C ARG A 212 13.81 -22.54 11.94
N LEU A 213 14.38 -23.07 10.86
CA LEU A 213 15.16 -24.32 10.88
C LEU A 213 16.39 -24.19 11.80
N ARG A 214 17.20 -23.13 11.65
CA ARG A 214 18.35 -22.87 12.55
C ARG A 214 17.94 -22.70 14.02
N LYS A 215 16.78 -22.08 14.29
CA LYS A 215 16.25 -21.97 15.67
C LYS A 215 15.82 -23.33 16.22
N MET A 216 15.27 -24.21 15.39
CA MET A 216 14.92 -25.57 15.78
C MET A 216 16.18 -26.41 16.06
N GLU A 217 17.18 -26.37 15.18
CA GLU A 217 18.47 -27.06 15.38
C GLU A 217 19.14 -26.65 16.69
N ARG A 218 19.21 -25.36 17.00
CA ARG A 218 19.75 -24.84 18.27
C ARG A 218 18.95 -25.24 19.51
N ARG A 219 17.66 -25.56 19.36
CA ARG A 219 16.81 -26.04 20.47
C ARG A 219 16.96 -27.55 20.66
N VAL A 220 17.18 -28.30 19.58
CA VAL A 220 17.47 -29.74 19.62
C VAL A 220 18.86 -29.97 20.22
N SER A 221 19.86 -29.16 19.86
CA SER A 221 21.23 -29.27 20.41
C SER A 221 21.39 -28.81 21.87
N LYS A 222 20.32 -28.30 22.50
CA LYS A 222 20.30 -27.80 23.89
C LYS A 222 19.41 -28.65 24.81
N ARG A 223 18.83 -29.73 24.31
CA ARG A 223 18.15 -30.72 25.15
C ARG A 223 19.20 -31.75 25.59
N PRO A 224 19.47 -31.87 26.91
CA PRO A 224 20.34 -32.91 27.44
C PRO A 224 19.76 -34.30 27.20
#